data_AF-D5GNB9-F1
#
_entry.id   AF-D5GNB9-F1
#
_cell.length_a   1.000
_cell.length_b   1.000
_cell.length_c   1.000
_cell.angle_alpha   90.00
_cell.angle_beta   90.00
_cell.angle_gamma   90.00
#
_symmetry.space_group_name_H-M   'P 1'
#
loop_
_entity.id
_entity.type
_entity.pdbx_description
1 polymer ?
#
loop_
_entity_poly.entity_id
_entity_poly.type
_entity_poly.pdbx_seq_one_letter_code
_entity_poly.pdbx_strand_id
1 'polypeptide(L)'
;MGKPSLERPHKKAFSVGPANLPDGTYKRKGRSLIHKAKVKKSLAKTISGNAPDTDPQAIRAKRLLEEAAAERERAKSTEPKDCEDGDAIVATTEMHPERRVALDQPETARVEENPKNVDKGAWRKRGKKKKTSRFLKEEQEAARLREEREEKEREIEARKVAMEKSRKERALRKRVMSARTTKGQQKLGRQSALLLEKVKAQVGV
;
A
#
# COMPACT_ATOMS: atom_id res chain seq x y z
N MET A 1 78.15 28.34 -54.83
CA MET A 1 77.06 28.79 -53.93
C MET A 1 75.79 27.99 -54.23
N GLY A 2 75.62 26.82 -53.61
CA GLY A 2 74.44 25.97 -53.77
C GLY A 2 73.32 26.40 -52.83
N LYS A 3 72.09 26.54 -53.34
CA LYS A 3 70.92 26.89 -52.52
C LYS A 3 70.41 25.65 -51.76
N PRO A 4 69.97 25.77 -50.50
CA PRO A 4 69.50 24.64 -49.70
C PRO A 4 68.13 24.15 -50.20
N SER A 5 67.98 22.83 -50.32
CA SER A 5 66.72 22.18 -50.65
C SER A 5 65.75 22.26 -49.46
N LEU A 6 64.65 22.96 -49.66
CA LEU A 6 63.53 23.01 -48.72
C LEU A 6 62.80 21.66 -48.72
N GLU A 7 63.17 20.78 -47.78
CA GLU A 7 62.40 19.57 -47.50
C GLU A 7 61.02 19.97 -46.95
N ARG A 8 59.97 19.69 -47.71
CA ARG A 8 58.59 19.99 -47.29
C ARG A 8 58.16 18.91 -46.30
N PRO A 9 57.52 19.27 -45.17
CA PRO A 9 57.04 18.27 -44.22
C PRO A 9 56.05 17.33 -44.90
N HIS A 10 56.32 16.03 -44.82
CA HIS A 10 55.43 15.01 -45.39
C HIS A 10 54.07 15.10 -44.72
N LYS A 11 53.02 15.36 -45.51
CA LYS A 11 51.63 15.36 -45.03
C LYS A 11 51.29 13.94 -44.58
N LYS A 12 50.89 13.78 -43.31
CA LYS A 12 50.44 12.50 -42.77
C LYS A 12 49.27 11.99 -43.63
N ALA A 13 49.31 10.72 -44.02
CA ALA A 13 48.22 10.07 -44.75
C ALA A 13 46.90 10.16 -43.94
N PHE A 14 45.76 10.03 -44.62
CA PHE A 14 44.44 10.06 -43.99
C PHE A 14 44.37 9.09 -42.80
N SER A 15 44.35 9.65 -41.58
CA SER A 15 44.21 8.88 -40.35
C SER A 15 42.74 8.54 -40.16
N VAL A 16 42.35 7.32 -40.55
CA VAL A 16 40.99 6.81 -40.33
C VAL A 16 40.95 6.13 -38.95
N GLY A 17 40.94 6.96 -37.91
CA GLY A 17 40.86 6.57 -36.50
C GLY A 17 39.97 7.56 -35.72
N PRO A 18 39.58 7.27 -34.46
CA PRO A 18 38.32 7.69 -33.83
C PRO A 18 38.30 9.15 -33.36
N ALA A 19 39.02 10.05 -34.03
CA ALA A 19 38.98 11.47 -33.75
C ALA A 19 37.73 12.16 -34.36
N ASN A 20 37.06 11.56 -35.36
CA ASN A 20 35.87 12.12 -36.03
C ASN A 20 34.80 11.08 -36.41
N LEU A 21 34.77 9.91 -35.77
CA LEU A 21 33.64 8.98 -35.91
C LEU A 21 32.56 9.39 -34.91
N PRO A 22 31.26 9.38 -35.28
CA PRO A 22 30.19 9.69 -34.34
C PRO A 22 30.36 8.80 -33.12
N ASP A 23 30.58 9.44 -31.95
CA ASP A 23 30.83 8.81 -30.65
C ASP A 23 30.04 7.50 -30.57
N GLY A 24 30.75 6.37 -30.47
CA GLY A 24 30.17 5.04 -30.67
C GLY A 24 28.90 4.80 -29.83
N THR A 25 28.08 3.83 -30.24
CA THR A 25 26.79 3.50 -29.61
C THR A 25 26.83 3.45 -28.08
N TYR A 26 27.96 3.04 -27.51
CA TYR A 26 28.23 3.03 -26.06
C TYR A 26 28.14 4.42 -25.41
N LYS A 27 28.76 5.47 -25.99
CA LYS A 27 28.68 6.84 -25.46
C LYS A 27 27.30 7.48 -25.68
N ARG A 28 26.60 7.14 -26.76
CA ARG A 28 25.20 7.58 -27.01
C ARG A 28 24.23 7.01 -25.96
N LYS A 29 24.39 5.73 -25.60
CA LYS A 29 23.58 5.07 -24.57
C LYS A 29 23.94 5.56 -23.16
N GLY A 30 25.22 5.76 -22.87
CA GLY A 30 25.68 6.32 -21.58
C GLY A 30 25.15 7.73 -21.32
N ARG A 31 25.22 8.64 -22.30
CA ARG A 31 24.71 10.02 -22.18
C ARG A 31 23.20 10.07 -21.98
N SER A 32 22.43 9.28 -22.73
CA SER A 32 20.97 9.23 -22.57
C SER A 32 20.55 8.61 -21.24
N LEU A 33 21.29 7.62 -20.73
CA LEU A 33 21.03 7.02 -19.42
C LEU A 33 21.33 8.00 -18.27
N ILE A 34 22.46 8.71 -18.34
CA ILE A 34 22.82 9.74 -17.35
C ILE A 34 21.80 10.88 -17.37
N HIS A 35 21.37 11.34 -18.54
CA HIS A 35 20.36 12.38 -18.67
C HIS A 35 19.02 11.92 -18.07
N LYS A 36 18.56 10.71 -18.41
CA LYS A 36 17.32 10.13 -17.84
C LYS A 36 17.42 10.00 -16.31
N ALA A 37 18.56 9.59 -15.77
CA ALA A 37 18.77 9.50 -14.33
C ALA A 37 18.75 10.89 -13.65
N LYS A 38 19.36 11.91 -14.27
CA LYS A 38 19.31 13.29 -13.78
C LYS A 38 17.89 13.85 -13.79
N VAL A 39 17.14 13.65 -14.88
CA VAL A 39 15.72 14.04 -14.99
C VAL A 39 14.86 13.33 -13.95
N LYS A 40 15.05 12.01 -13.77
CA LYS A 40 14.33 11.27 -12.72
C LYS A 40 14.68 11.77 -11.32
N LYS A 41 15.94 12.12 -11.06
CA LYS A 41 16.39 12.63 -9.76
C LYS A 41 15.86 14.04 -9.49
N SER A 42 15.83 14.93 -10.50
CA SER A 42 15.22 16.26 -10.35
C SER A 42 13.71 16.15 -10.15
N LEU A 43 13.03 15.30 -10.92
CA LEU A 43 11.60 15.03 -10.76
C LEU A 43 11.27 14.45 -9.38
N ALA A 44 12.02 13.44 -8.93
CA ALA A 44 11.85 12.89 -7.59
C ALA A 44 12.11 13.95 -6.52
N LYS A 45 13.07 14.87 -6.73
CA LYS A 45 13.36 15.96 -5.80
C LYS A 45 12.29 17.04 -5.77
N THR A 46 11.61 17.33 -6.89
CA THR A 46 10.44 18.23 -6.93
C THR A 46 9.17 17.58 -6.40
N ILE A 47 9.06 16.24 -6.47
CA ILE A 47 7.92 15.49 -5.91
C ILE A 47 8.10 15.30 -4.40
N SER A 48 9.31 14.97 -3.93
CA SER A 48 9.62 14.70 -2.51
C SER A 48 9.95 15.95 -1.71
N GLY A 49 10.64 16.91 -2.32
CA GLY A 49 10.67 18.26 -1.82
C GLY A 49 9.34 18.88 -2.19
N ASN A 50 8.37 18.81 -1.27
CA ASN A 50 7.17 19.63 -1.28
C ASN A 50 7.53 21.05 -1.72
N ALA A 51 7.35 21.35 -3.00
CA ALA A 51 7.36 22.73 -3.44
C ALA A 51 6.19 23.39 -2.69
N PRO A 52 6.48 24.51 -2.03
CA PRO A 52 5.68 25.00 -0.92
C PRO A 52 4.29 25.38 -1.43
N ASP A 53 3.33 25.45 -0.52
CA ASP A 53 1.98 25.96 -0.76
C ASP A 53 1.99 27.48 -1.10
N THR A 54 2.97 27.95 -1.89
CA THR A 54 3.27 29.34 -2.23
C THR A 54 3.24 29.59 -3.74
N ASP A 55 3.38 28.56 -4.60
CA ASP A 55 3.22 28.74 -6.05
C ASP A 55 1.73 28.64 -6.44
N PRO A 56 1.10 29.73 -6.95
CA PRO A 56 -0.31 29.75 -7.30
C PRO A 56 -0.66 28.73 -8.39
N GLN A 57 0.28 28.38 -9.28
CA GLN A 57 0.04 27.35 -10.31
C GLN A 57 0.01 25.94 -9.71
N ALA A 58 0.85 25.66 -8.71
CA ALA A 58 0.86 24.38 -8.02
C ALA A 58 -0.41 24.16 -7.19
N ILE A 59 -0.91 25.22 -6.53
CA ILE A 59 -2.20 25.18 -5.80
C ILE A 59 -3.36 24.90 -6.78
N ARG A 60 -3.37 25.58 -7.94
CA ARG A 60 -4.38 25.36 -8.98
C ARG A 60 -4.32 23.95 -9.55
N ALA A 61 -3.13 23.40 -9.78
CA ALA A 61 -2.95 22.04 -10.25
C ALA A 61 -3.41 20.99 -9.23
N LYS A 62 -3.10 21.18 -7.94
CA LYS A 62 -3.60 20.32 -6.85
C LYS A 62 -5.13 20.32 -6.80
N ARG A 63 -5.76 21.49 -6.88
CA ARG A 63 -7.22 21.64 -6.88
C ARG A 63 -7.89 20.95 -8.06
N LEU A 64 -7.33 21.09 -9.27
CA LEU A 64 -7.83 20.39 -10.47
C LEU A 64 -7.72 18.87 -10.35
N LEU A 65 -6.65 18.37 -9.72
CA LEU A 65 -6.43 16.93 -9.55
C LEU A 65 -7.37 16.34 -8.49
N GLU A 66 -7.64 17.09 -7.43
CA GLU A 66 -8.62 16.73 -6.40
C GLU A 66 -10.06 16.75 -6.94
N GLU A 67 -10.42 17.74 -7.77
CA GLU A 67 -11.71 17.82 -8.46
C GLU A 67 -11.92 16.66 -9.44
N ALA A 68 -10.90 16.33 -10.24
CA ALA A 68 -10.94 15.16 -11.14
C ALA A 68 -11.05 13.82 -10.38
N ALA A 69 -10.42 13.72 -9.21
CA ALA A 69 -10.54 12.53 -8.35
C ALA A 69 -11.95 12.42 -7.74
N ALA A 70 -12.53 13.54 -7.31
CA ALA A 70 -13.90 13.59 -6.80
C ALA A 70 -14.94 13.28 -7.89
N GLU A 71 -14.74 13.76 -9.12
CA GLU A 71 -15.59 13.39 -10.27
C GLU A 71 -15.49 11.90 -10.59
N ARG A 72 -14.31 11.28 -10.47
CA ARG A 72 -14.13 9.84 -10.68
C ARG A 72 -14.83 9.00 -9.61
N GLU A 73 -14.80 9.44 -8.35
CA GLU A 73 -15.53 8.78 -7.26
C GLU A 73 -17.05 9.02 -7.33
N ARG A 74 -17.47 10.18 -7.85
CA ARG A 74 -18.87 10.46 -8.16
C ARG A 74 -19.37 9.66 -9.37
N ALA A 75 -18.55 9.50 -10.40
CA ALA A 75 -18.83 8.65 -11.55
C ALA A 75 -18.93 7.17 -11.14
N LYS A 76 -18.04 6.69 -10.25
CA LYS A 76 -18.16 5.34 -9.67
C LYS A 76 -19.40 5.12 -8.82
N SER A 77 -19.91 6.16 -8.15
CA SER A 77 -21.16 6.06 -7.39
C SER A 77 -22.41 6.31 -8.24
N THR A 78 -22.25 6.75 -9.48
CA THR A 78 -23.33 6.98 -10.46
C THR A 78 -23.21 6.11 -11.71
N GLU A 79 -22.42 5.03 -11.65
CA GLU A 79 -22.57 3.98 -12.66
C GLU A 79 -23.95 3.33 -12.48
N PRO A 80 -24.80 3.33 -13.53
CA PRO A 80 -25.95 2.44 -13.54
C PRO A 80 -25.40 1.02 -13.53
N LYS A 81 -25.80 0.24 -12.51
CA LYS A 81 -25.63 -1.22 -12.50
C LYS A 81 -26.58 -1.81 -13.55
N ASP A 82 -26.29 -1.61 -14.82
CA ASP A 82 -27.02 -2.23 -15.93
C ASP A 82 -26.02 -2.92 -16.87
N CYS A 83 -25.55 -4.10 -16.44
CA CYS A 83 -25.31 -5.24 -17.34
C CYS A 83 -24.96 -6.49 -16.53
N GLU A 84 -25.99 -7.29 -16.22
CA GLU A 84 -26.01 -8.75 -16.42
C GLU A 84 -27.39 -9.30 -15.99
N ASP A 85 -28.45 -8.91 -16.71
CA ASP A 85 -29.72 -9.64 -16.68
C ASP A 85 -29.64 -10.79 -17.69
N GLY A 86 -28.97 -11.86 -17.25
CA GLY A 86 -29.33 -13.21 -17.67
C GLY A 86 -30.45 -13.70 -16.76
N ASP A 87 -31.67 -13.71 -17.29
CA ASP A 87 -32.81 -14.53 -16.85
C ASP A 87 -33.06 -14.66 -15.34
N ALA A 88 -33.95 -13.83 -14.80
CA ALA A 88 -35.24 -14.29 -14.27
C ALA A 88 -35.88 -13.20 -13.41
N ILE A 89 -36.89 -12.55 -13.99
CA ILE A 89 -38.21 -12.34 -13.39
C ILE A 89 -38.20 -12.33 -11.85
N VAL A 90 -38.44 -11.15 -11.28
CA VAL A 90 -38.95 -10.96 -9.93
C VAL A 90 -40.22 -11.79 -9.77
N ALA A 91 -40.05 -13.06 -9.41
CA ALA A 91 -41.13 -13.93 -9.02
C ALA A 91 -41.50 -13.50 -7.61
N THR A 92 -42.57 -12.72 -7.51
CA THR A 92 -43.39 -12.52 -6.31
C THR A 92 -44.05 -13.82 -5.85
N THR A 93 -43.32 -14.93 -5.89
CA THR A 93 -43.75 -16.22 -5.37
C THR A 93 -43.16 -16.33 -3.98
N GLU A 94 -43.98 -16.02 -2.97
CA GLU A 94 -43.66 -16.35 -1.59
C GLU A 94 -43.22 -17.82 -1.55
N MET A 95 -41.93 -18.05 -1.25
CA MET A 95 -41.37 -19.40 -1.16
C MET A 95 -42.22 -20.22 -0.19
N HIS A 96 -42.80 -21.33 -0.67
CA HIS A 96 -43.64 -22.25 0.10
C HIS A 96 -42.93 -22.61 1.43
N PRO A 97 -43.65 -22.70 2.56
CA PRO A 97 -43.05 -22.88 3.88
C PRO A 97 -42.08 -24.06 3.97
N GLU A 98 -42.40 -25.19 3.32
CA GLU A 98 -41.52 -26.36 3.25
C GLU A 98 -40.15 -26.06 2.60
N ARG A 99 -40.14 -25.19 1.60
CA ARG A 99 -38.92 -24.82 0.86
C ARG A 99 -38.02 -23.89 1.69
N ARG A 100 -38.58 -23.15 2.66
CA ARG A 100 -37.82 -22.36 3.64
C ARG A 100 -37.18 -23.27 4.69
N VAL A 101 -37.92 -24.25 5.20
CA VAL A 101 -37.40 -25.25 6.16
C VAL A 101 -36.20 -26.01 5.59
N ALA A 102 -36.24 -26.36 4.31
CA ALA A 102 -35.13 -27.06 3.66
C ALA A 102 -33.87 -26.19 3.46
N LEU A 103 -34.00 -24.86 3.46
CA LEU A 103 -32.88 -23.91 3.34
C LEU A 103 -32.29 -23.52 4.69
N ASP A 104 -33.11 -23.49 5.74
CA ASP A 104 -32.67 -23.20 7.11
C ASP A 104 -31.95 -24.39 7.78
N GLN A 105 -32.01 -25.60 7.20
CA GLN A 105 -31.24 -26.74 7.69
C GLN A 105 -29.74 -26.53 7.41
N PRO A 106 -28.87 -26.66 8.44
CA PRO A 106 -27.42 -26.52 8.26
C PRO A 106 -26.91 -27.62 7.31
N GLU A 107 -25.95 -27.28 6.44
CA GLU A 107 -25.42 -28.18 5.40
C GLU A 107 -24.95 -29.55 5.92
N THR A 108 -24.60 -29.63 7.21
CA THR A 108 -24.20 -30.86 7.89
C THR A 108 -25.30 -31.92 7.96
N ALA A 109 -26.59 -31.53 7.95
CA ALA A 109 -27.72 -32.46 7.97
C ALA A 109 -28.13 -32.98 6.58
N ARG A 110 -27.76 -32.28 5.49
CA ARG A 110 -28.08 -32.73 4.11
C ARG A 110 -27.22 -33.90 3.63
N VAL A 111 -26.11 -34.18 4.30
CA VAL A 111 -25.14 -35.22 3.89
C VAL A 111 -25.50 -36.60 4.44
N GLU A 112 -26.35 -36.67 5.47
CA GLU A 112 -26.74 -37.92 6.10
C GLU A 112 -28.17 -38.27 5.69
N GLU A 113 -28.36 -38.94 4.55
CA GLU A 113 -29.47 -39.89 4.31
C GLU A 113 -29.48 -40.37 2.84
N ASN A 114 -28.58 -41.30 2.50
CA ASN A 114 -28.93 -42.33 1.52
C ASN A 114 -28.05 -43.59 1.68
N PRO A 115 -28.36 -44.51 2.61
CA PRO A 115 -27.56 -45.73 2.83
C PRO A 115 -27.74 -46.79 1.73
N LYS A 116 -28.57 -46.58 0.70
CA LYS A 116 -28.91 -47.61 -0.31
C LYS A 116 -27.96 -47.70 -1.52
N ASN A 117 -26.89 -46.91 -1.56
CA ASN A 117 -25.94 -46.87 -2.68
C ASN A 117 -24.49 -47.24 -2.30
N VAL A 118 -24.29 -48.03 -1.24
CA VAL A 118 -22.93 -48.35 -0.74
C VAL A 118 -22.31 -49.59 -1.43
N ASP A 119 -23.10 -50.48 -2.03
CA ASP A 119 -22.60 -51.83 -2.39
C ASP A 119 -22.40 -52.13 -3.89
N LYS A 120 -22.63 -51.17 -4.81
CA LYS A 120 -22.40 -51.41 -6.25
C LYS A 120 -21.19 -50.64 -6.76
N GLY A 121 -20.02 -51.25 -6.61
CA GLY A 121 -18.82 -50.90 -7.36
C GLY A 121 -17.94 -49.86 -6.70
N ALA A 122 -17.34 -50.20 -5.56
CA ALA A 122 -16.25 -49.47 -4.94
C ALA A 122 -14.94 -49.55 -5.75
N TRP A 123 -14.98 -49.24 -7.06
CA TRP A 123 -13.83 -48.68 -7.73
C TRP A 123 -13.63 -47.32 -7.10
N ARG A 124 -12.82 -47.26 -6.03
CA ARG A 124 -12.45 -46.00 -5.36
C ARG A 124 -12.04 -45.05 -6.48
N LYS A 125 -12.89 -44.07 -6.80
CA LYS A 125 -12.55 -43.02 -7.76
C LYS A 125 -11.28 -42.40 -7.19
N ARG A 126 -10.13 -42.76 -7.76
CA ARG A 126 -8.84 -42.21 -7.36
C ARG A 126 -9.01 -40.71 -7.43
N GLY A 127 -9.01 -40.05 -6.27
CA GLY A 127 -9.24 -38.62 -6.18
C GLY A 127 -8.29 -37.93 -7.15
N LYS A 128 -8.84 -37.15 -8.08
CA LYS A 128 -8.00 -36.42 -9.04
C LYS A 128 -7.05 -35.53 -8.23
N LYS A 129 -5.75 -35.77 -8.33
CA LYS A 129 -4.74 -34.92 -7.70
C LYS A 129 -4.95 -33.49 -8.22
N LYS A 130 -5.10 -32.53 -7.30
CA LYS A 130 -5.20 -31.11 -7.66
C LYS A 130 -3.94 -30.76 -8.43
N LYS A 131 -4.12 -30.27 -9.66
CA LYS A 131 -2.99 -29.82 -10.48
C LYS A 131 -2.40 -28.60 -9.78
N THR A 132 -1.12 -28.69 -9.42
CA THR A 132 -0.35 -27.56 -8.90
C THR A 132 -0.37 -26.45 -9.94
N SER A 133 -0.74 -25.23 -9.55
CA SER A 133 -0.71 -24.09 -10.48
C SER A 133 0.71 -23.91 -11.03
N ARG A 134 0.85 -23.37 -12.25
CA ARG A 134 2.18 -23.06 -12.81
C ARG A 134 2.94 -22.02 -11.98
N PHE A 135 2.22 -21.30 -11.11
CA PHE A 135 2.69 -20.13 -10.39
C PHE A 135 2.78 -20.36 -8.88
N LEU A 136 2.83 -21.62 -8.41
CA LEU A 136 2.95 -21.90 -6.97
C LEU A 136 4.08 -21.14 -6.28
N LYS A 137 5.22 -20.98 -6.97
CA LYS A 137 6.36 -20.24 -6.44
C LYS A 137 6.05 -18.75 -6.30
N GLU A 138 5.39 -18.15 -7.29
CA GLU A 138 4.99 -16.74 -7.28
C GLU A 138 3.89 -16.48 -6.25
N GLU A 139 2.94 -17.41 -6.08
CA GLU A 139 1.91 -17.35 -5.06
C GLU A 139 2.51 -17.38 -3.64
N GLN A 140 3.53 -18.22 -3.41
CA GLN A 140 4.25 -18.29 -2.14
C GLN A 140 5.06 -17.02 -1.87
N GLU A 141 5.74 -16.48 -2.88
CA GLU A 141 6.48 -15.22 -2.75
C GLU A 141 5.52 -14.04 -2.50
N ALA A 142 4.36 -14.02 -3.17
CA ALA A 142 3.32 -13.02 -2.93
C ALA A 142 2.70 -13.12 -1.54
N ALA A 143 2.49 -14.33 -1.02
CA ALA A 143 2.01 -14.57 0.35
C ALA A 143 3.01 -14.04 1.38
N ARG A 144 4.31 -14.38 1.23
CA ARG A 144 5.37 -13.86 2.10
C ARG A 144 5.44 -12.34 2.09
N LEU A 145 5.34 -11.72 0.92
CA LEU A 145 5.36 -10.27 0.81
C LEU A 145 4.13 -9.61 1.47
N ARG A 146 2.96 -10.26 1.45
CA ARG A 146 1.77 -9.78 2.17
C ARG A 146 1.97 -9.91 3.69
N GLU A 147 2.45 -11.05 4.16
CA GLU A 147 2.75 -11.29 5.58
C GLU A 147 3.75 -10.25 6.11
N GLU A 148 4.87 -10.01 5.42
CA GLU A 148 5.85 -8.99 5.82
C GLU A 148 5.28 -7.57 5.87
N ARG A 149 4.31 -7.24 4.99
CA ARG A 149 3.64 -5.94 5.00
C ARG A 149 2.67 -5.85 6.18
N GLU A 150 1.88 -6.88 6.40
CA GLU A 150 0.96 -6.95 7.53
C GLU A 150 1.70 -6.90 8.87
N GLU A 151 2.85 -7.57 9.01
CA GLU A 151 3.68 -7.49 10.21
C GLU A 151 4.18 -6.07 10.47
N LYS A 152 4.66 -5.38 9.42
CA LYS A 152 5.08 -3.97 9.53
C LYS A 152 3.92 -3.05 9.89
N GLU A 153 2.74 -3.28 9.31
CA GLU A 153 1.54 -2.52 9.62
C GLU A 153 1.11 -2.75 11.07
N ARG A 154 1.09 -4.00 11.54
CA ARG A 154 0.78 -4.36 12.94
C ARG A 154 1.78 -3.73 13.91
N GLU A 155 3.07 -3.69 13.58
CA GLU A 155 4.07 -3.02 14.41
C GLU A 155 3.83 -1.50 14.50
N ILE A 156 3.55 -0.87 13.36
CA ILE A 156 3.23 0.56 13.29
C ILE A 156 1.95 0.87 14.08
N GLU A 157 0.92 0.03 13.96
CA GLU A 157 -0.33 0.16 14.70
C GLU A 157 -0.13 -0.02 16.20
N ALA A 158 0.61 -1.05 16.63
CA ALA A 158 0.94 -1.27 18.03
C ALA A 158 1.68 -0.06 18.63
N ARG A 159 2.64 0.50 17.88
CA ARG A 159 3.35 1.71 18.28
C ARG A 159 2.43 2.92 18.38
N LYS A 160 1.53 3.12 17.41
CA LYS A 160 0.54 4.22 17.43
C LYS A 160 -0.39 4.08 18.63
N VAL A 161 -0.92 2.89 18.89
CA VAL A 161 -1.80 2.60 20.04
C VAL A 161 -1.07 2.86 21.36
N ALA A 162 0.18 2.43 21.50
CA ALA A 162 0.98 2.71 22.69
C ALA A 162 1.21 4.21 22.90
N MET A 163 1.56 4.93 21.83
CA MET A 163 1.73 6.39 21.86
C MET A 163 0.44 7.12 22.24
N GLU A 164 -0.71 6.69 21.70
CA GLU A 164 -2.02 7.24 22.05
C GLU A 164 -2.39 6.98 23.51
N LYS A 165 -2.16 5.76 24.01
CA LYS A 165 -2.39 5.42 25.42
C LYS A 165 -1.55 6.31 26.33
N SER A 166 -0.25 6.45 26.05
CA SER A 166 0.64 7.34 26.81
C SER A 166 0.19 8.82 26.74
N ARG A 167 -0.27 9.28 25.56
CA ARG A 167 -0.78 10.65 25.41
C ARG A 167 -2.07 10.87 26.20
N LYS A 168 -3.00 9.91 26.18
CA LYS A 168 -4.26 9.96 26.94
C LYS A 168 -3.97 9.95 28.44
N GLU A 169 -3.10 9.07 28.91
CA GLU A 169 -2.66 9.02 30.31
C GLU A 169 -2.04 10.34 30.76
N ARG A 170 -1.10 10.89 29.97
CA ARG A 170 -0.48 12.19 30.26
C ARG A 170 -1.51 13.31 30.30
N ALA A 171 -2.48 13.31 29.39
CA ALA A 171 -3.55 14.31 29.35
C ALA A 171 -4.46 14.21 30.58
N LEU A 172 -4.83 13.00 31.00
CA LEU A 172 -5.60 12.74 32.21
C LEU A 172 -4.83 13.20 33.45
N ARG A 173 -3.55 12.81 33.58
CA ARG A 173 -2.68 13.24 34.67
C ARG A 173 -2.58 14.77 34.74
N LYS A 174 -2.38 15.43 33.59
CA LYS A 174 -2.35 16.90 33.50
C LYS A 174 -3.68 17.50 33.96
N ARG A 175 -4.82 16.99 33.47
CA ARG A 175 -6.17 17.47 33.81
C ARG A 175 -6.46 17.35 35.31
N VAL A 176 -6.03 16.26 35.93
CA VAL A 176 -6.18 16.03 37.37
C VAL A 176 -5.29 17.00 38.16
N MET A 177 -4.01 17.11 37.81
CA MET A 177 -3.05 18.00 38.49
C MET A 177 -3.32 19.49 38.28
N SER A 178 -4.05 19.86 37.22
CA SER A 178 -4.47 21.24 36.99
C SER A 178 -5.80 21.60 37.65
N ALA A 179 -6.51 20.64 38.25
CA ALA A 179 -7.83 20.86 38.82
C ALA A 179 -7.75 21.81 40.03
N ARG A 180 -8.34 23.01 39.90
CA ARG A 180 -8.42 24.03 40.94
C ARG A 180 -9.87 24.31 41.37
N THR A 181 -10.03 24.84 42.58
CA THR A 181 -11.28 25.37 43.13
C THR A 181 -11.61 26.73 42.54
N THR A 182 -12.83 27.21 42.80
CA THR A 182 -13.25 28.57 42.42
C THR A 182 -12.35 29.64 43.05
N LYS A 183 -11.82 29.39 44.25
CA LYS A 183 -10.82 30.21 44.94
C LYS A 183 -9.38 30.02 44.41
N GLY A 184 -9.18 29.25 43.35
CA GLY A 184 -7.86 29.00 42.75
C GLY A 184 -6.97 27.98 43.48
N GLN A 185 -7.39 27.48 44.64
CA GLN A 185 -6.65 26.46 45.40
C GLN A 185 -6.70 25.09 44.69
N GLN A 186 -5.63 24.30 44.80
CA GLN A 186 -5.57 22.95 44.22
C GLN A 186 -6.65 22.04 44.82
N LYS A 187 -7.35 21.28 43.97
CA LYS A 187 -8.34 20.28 44.42
C LYS A 187 -7.63 19.00 44.82
N LEU A 188 -7.10 18.97 46.05
CA LEU A 188 -6.37 17.82 46.60
C LEU A 188 -7.16 16.51 46.51
N GLY A 189 -8.50 16.52 46.66
CA GLY A 189 -9.32 15.31 46.53
C GLY A 189 -9.29 14.66 45.13
N ARG A 190 -8.98 15.40 44.06
CA ARG A 190 -8.76 14.83 42.73
C ARG A 190 -7.32 14.38 42.51
N GLN A 191 -6.37 15.05 43.16
CA GLN A 191 -4.94 14.86 42.99
C GLN A 191 -4.35 13.83 43.95
N SER A 192 -5.07 13.50 45.02
CA SER A 192 -4.62 12.67 46.14
C SER A 192 -4.02 11.34 45.67
N ALA A 193 -4.68 10.63 44.75
CA ALA A 193 -4.18 9.36 44.22
C ALA A 193 -2.79 9.49 43.53
N LEU A 194 -2.63 10.47 42.65
CA LEU A 194 -1.37 10.73 41.95
C LEU A 194 -0.26 11.25 42.89
N LEU A 195 -0.65 12.02 43.90
CA LEU A 195 0.26 12.48 44.96
C LEU A 195 0.75 11.31 45.81
N LEU A 196 -0.16 10.39 46.18
CA LEU A 196 0.18 9.18 46.94
C LEU A 196 1.10 8.25 46.14
N GLU A 197 0.84 8.02 44.85
CA GLU A 197 1.75 7.26 43.98
C GLU A 197 3.15 7.91 43.91
N LYS A 198 3.21 9.24 43.84
CA LYS A 198 4.48 9.97 43.83
C LYS A 198 5.23 9.83 45.15
N VAL A 199 4.54 9.89 46.28
CA VAL A 199 5.14 9.69 47.62
C VAL A 199 5.62 8.26 47.77
N LYS A 200 4.83 7.25 47.37
CA LYS A 200 5.27 5.84 47.36
C LYS A 200 6.54 5.64 46.53
N ALA A 201 6.60 6.19 45.33
CA ALA A 201 7.79 6.14 44.48
C ALA A 201 9.03 6.80 45.12
N GLN A 202 8.85 7.85 45.93
CA GLN A 202 9.94 8.53 46.62
C GLN A 202 10.40 7.81 47.89
N VAL A 203 9.48 7.13 48.58
CA VAL A 203 9.76 6.35 49.80
C VAL A 203 10.21 4.92 49.47
N GLY A 204 10.02 4.47 48.21
CA GLY A 204 10.45 3.15 47.73
C GLY A 204 9.60 1.99 48.25
N VAL A 205 8.35 2.27 48.67
CA VAL A 205 7.36 1.29 49.15
C VAL A 205 6.42 0.87 48.03
#